data_AF-A0A8B9IFD9-F1
#
_entry.id   AF-A0A8B9IFD9-F1
#
_cell.length_a   1.000
_cell.length_b   1.000
_cell.length_c   1.000
_cell.angle_alpha   90.00
_cell.angle_beta   90.00
_cell.angle_gamma   90.00
#
_symmetry.space_group_name_H-M   'P 1'
#
loop_
_entity.id
_entity.type
_entity.pdbx_description
1 polymer ?
#
loop_
_entity_poly.entity_id
_entity_poly.type
_entity_poly.pdbx_seq_one_letter_code
_entity_poly.pdbx_strand_id
1 'polypeptide(L)' 'MRVLCVVFAVLLLFSMAAPGYGQPKGFCAGYCSYSCAKTDEWTFHQTCGKMYCCIPPPKKGK' A
#
# COMPACT_ATOMS: atom_id res chain seq x y z
N MET A 1 32.57 -22.77 -3.11
CA MET A 1 31.12 -23.07 -3.11
C MET A 1 30.42 -22.64 -1.83
N ARG A 2 30.86 -23.07 -0.63
CA ARG A 2 30.21 -22.70 0.66
C ARG A 2 30.15 -21.20 0.96
N VAL A 3 31.21 -20.44 0.63
CA VAL A 3 31.28 -19.00 0.92
C VAL A 3 30.21 -18.21 0.17
N LEU A 4 29.97 -18.52 -1.11
CA LEU A 4 28.94 -17.86 -1.92
C LEU A 4 27.54 -18.12 -1.37
N CYS A 5 27.28 -19.33 -0.86
CA CYS A 5 26.01 -19.67 -0.23
C CYS A 5 25.77 -18.85 1.06
N VAL A 6 26.81 -18.65 1.87
CA VAL A 6 26.71 -17.84 3.09
C VAL A 6 26.45 -16.37 2.76
N VAL A 7 27.16 -15.82 1.77
CA VAL A 7 26.95 -14.44 1.31
C VAL A 7 25.53 -14.25 0.79
N PHE A 8 25.03 -15.20 -0.02
CA PHE A 8 23.67 -15.14 -0.55
C PHE A 8 22.61 -15.24 0.55
N ALA A 9 22.81 -16.12 1.53
CA ALA A 9 21.91 -16.26 2.67
C ALA A 9 21.84 -14.98 3.52
N VAL A 10 22.97 -14.32 3.76
CA VAL A 10 23.01 -13.05 4.51
C VAL A 10 22.31 -11.93 3.73
N LEU A 11 22.53 -11.83 2.41
CA LEU A 11 21.86 -10.85 1.55
C LEU A 11 20.34 -11.05 1.50
N LEU A 12 19.88 -12.30 1.42
CA LEU A 12 18.46 -12.63 1.46
C LEU A 12 17.83 -12.27 2.81
N LEU A 13 18.48 -12.60 3.92
CA LEU A 13 18.01 -12.23 5.26
C LEU A 13 17.91 -10.71 5.42
N PHE A 14 18.88 -9.96 4.90
CA PHE A 14 18.84 -8.48 4.89
C PHE A 14 17.69 -7.93 4.03
N SER A 15 17.44 -8.54 2.87
CA SER A 15 16.32 -8.17 1.99
C SER A 15 14.96 -8.49 2.60
N MET A 16 14.86 -9.58 3.38
CA MET A 16 13.63 -9.97 4.10
C MET A 16 13.39 -9.10 5.34
N ALA A 17 14.46 -8.51 5.90
CA ALA A 17 14.40 -7.57 7.02
C ALA A 17 14.11 -6.14 6.58
N ALA A 18 14.22 -5.82 5.28
CA ALA A 18 13.57 -4.63 4.75
C ALA A 18 12.05 -4.84 4.91
N PRO A 19 11.35 -3.95 5.63
CA PRO A 19 9.94 -4.11 5.88
C PRO A 19 9.26 -4.29 4.53
N GLY A 20 8.57 -5.42 4.34
CA GLY A 20 7.89 -5.74 3.09
C GLY A 20 7.20 -4.48 2.58
N TYR A 21 7.73 -3.95 1.48
CA TYR A 21 7.27 -2.72 0.82
C TYR A 21 5.90 -3.04 0.22
N GLY A 22 4.88 -3.19 1.07
CA GLY A 22 3.62 -3.83 0.71
C GLY A 22 2.42 -3.37 1.53
N GLN A 23 2.63 -2.53 2.55
CA GLN A 23 1.53 -1.88 3.26
C GLN A 23 1.97 -0.48 3.68
N PRO A 24 1.77 0.55 2.86
CA PRO A 24 1.72 1.91 3.40
C PRO A 24 0.60 1.93 4.44
N LYS A 25 0.97 2.03 5.71
CA LYS A 25 0.10 2.08 6.90
C LYS A 25 -0.75 3.37 6.99
N GLY A 26 -0.97 4.01 5.84
CA GLY A 26 -1.79 5.19 5.61
C GLY A 26 -2.37 5.17 4.20
N PHE A 27 -2.56 4.01 3.59
CA PHE A 27 -3.27 3.92 2.33
C PHE A 27 -4.69 4.40 2.59
N CYS A 28 -5.11 5.43 1.84
CA CYS A 28 -6.50 5.81 1.62
C CYS A 28 -7.47 4.69 2.02
N ALA A 29 -8.41 4.96 2.93
CA ALA A 29 -9.39 3.97 3.44
C ALA A 29 -10.38 3.45 2.38
N GLY A 30 -10.13 3.74 1.10
CA GLY A 30 -10.86 3.26 -0.06
C GLY A 30 -9.92 3.08 -1.25
N TYR A 31 -10.18 3.77 -2.36
CA TYR A 31 -9.46 3.60 -3.62
C TYR A 31 -8.98 4.93 -4.20
N CYS A 32 -7.85 4.93 -4.89
CA CYS A 32 -7.36 6.11 -5.60
C CYS A 32 -7.97 6.21 -6.99
N SER A 33 -8.55 7.35 -7.35
CA SER A 33 -9.11 7.62 -8.68
C SER A 33 -9.03 9.10 -9.04
N TYR A 34 -9.02 9.43 -10.34
CA TYR A 34 -9.12 10.83 -10.79
C TYR A 34 -10.50 11.43 -10.54
N SER A 35 -11.52 10.59 -10.37
CA SER A 35 -12.88 10.96 -9.99
C SER A 35 -13.50 9.88 -9.13
N CYS A 36 -14.24 10.28 -8.10
CA CYS A 36 -14.96 9.36 -7.21
C CYS A 36 -16.41 9.20 -7.67
N ALA A 37 -17.05 8.08 -7.30
CA ALA A 37 -18.49 7.94 -7.51
C ALA A 37 -19.25 9.00 -6.70
N LYS A 38 -20.45 9.41 -7.15
CA LYS A 38 -21.23 10.46 -6.47
C LYS A 38 -21.53 10.16 -4.99
N THR A 39 -21.56 8.89 -4.62
CA THR A 39 -21.85 8.42 -3.27
C THR A 39 -20.62 8.32 -2.37
N ASP A 40 -19.43 8.40 -2.96
CA ASP A 40 -18.17 8.19 -2.25
C ASP A 40 -17.64 9.53 -1.75
N GLU A 41 -17.12 9.52 -0.53
CA GLU A 41 -16.45 10.69 0.03
C GLU A 41 -15.05 10.80 -0.56
N TRP A 42 -14.68 11.97 -1.08
CA TRP A 42 -13.38 12.16 -1.71
C TRP A 42 -12.48 12.99 -0.79
N THR A 43 -11.21 12.60 -0.70
CA THR A 43 -10.19 13.30 0.07
C THR A 43 -8.89 13.37 -0.72
N PHE A 44 -8.05 14.36 -0.43
CA PHE A 44 -6.69 14.39 -0.96
C PHE A 44 -5.77 13.59 -0.04
N HIS A 45 -5.15 12.54 -0.58
CA HIS A 45 -4.19 11.74 0.17
C HIS A 45 -2.87 11.66 -0.59
N GLN A 46 -1.75 11.90 0.11
CA GLN A 46 -0.42 11.88 -0.51
C GLN A 46 -0.09 10.51 -1.14
N THR A 47 -0.73 9.44 -0.67
CA THR A 47 -0.58 8.09 -1.25
C THR A 47 -1.20 7.94 -2.63
N CYS A 48 -2.22 8.74 -2.97
CA CYS A 48 -2.84 8.74 -4.30
C CYS A 48 -2.12 9.69 -5.27
N GLY A 49 -1.10 10.42 -4.80
CA GLY A 49 -0.34 11.37 -5.60
C GLY A 49 -1.22 12.51 -6.14
N LYS A 50 -1.47 12.50 -7.45
CA LYS A 50 -2.32 13.49 -8.14
C LYS A 50 -3.80 13.08 -8.22
N MET A 51 -4.14 11.90 -7.72
CA MET A 51 -5.51 11.35 -7.71
C MET A 51 -6.18 11.59 -6.35
N TYR A 52 -7.51 11.54 -6.34
CA TYR A 52 -8.32 11.60 -5.14
C TYR A 52 -8.40 10.24 -4.46
N CYS A 53 -8.42 10.25 -3.14
CA CYS A 53 -8.78 9.10 -2.33
C CYS A 53 -10.31 9.05 -2.19
N CYS A 54 -10.93 8.06 -2.81
CA CYS A 54 -12.37 7.83 -2.77
C CYS A 54 -12.69 6.81 -1.69
N ILE A 55 -13.44 7.23 -0.68
CA ILE A 55 -13.85 6.43 0.46
C ILE A 55 -15.30 6.03 0.23
N PRO A 56 -15.57 4.75 -0.04
CA PRO A 56 -16.95 4.30 -0.19
C PRO A 56 -17.67 4.46 1.16
N PRO A 57 -18.94 4.88 1.16
CA PRO A 57 -19.70 4.98 2.39
C PRO A 57 -19.77 3.60 3.05
N PRO A 58 -19.78 3.53 4.40
CA PRO A 58 -19.91 2.26 5.09
C PRO A 58 -21.17 1.56 4.58
N LYS A 59 -21.00 0.38 3.96
CA LYS A 59 -22.12 -0.44 3.52
C LYS A 59 -22.98 -0.77 4.74
N LYS A 60 -24.09 -0.06 4.88
CA LYS A 60 -25.11 -0.36 5.89
C LYS A 60 -25.86 -1.60 5.41
N GLY A 61 -25.36 -2.78 5.78
CA GLY A 61 -26.03 -4.06 5.57
C GLY A 61 -25.07 -5.24 5.79
N LYS A 62 -25.33 -6.22 6.63
CA LYS A 62 -26.51 -6.61 7.43
C LYS A 62 -26.09 -6.94 8.85
#